data_AF-A0A355UI30-F1
#
_entry.id   AF-A0A355UI30-F1
#
_cell.length_a   1.000
_cell.length_b   1.000
_cell.length_c   1.000
_cell.angle_alpha   90.00
_cell.angle_beta   90.00
_cell.angle_gamma   90.00
#
_symmetry.space_group_name_H-M   'P 1'
#
loop_
_entity.id
_entity.type
_entity.pdbx_description
1 polymer ?
#
loop_
_entity_poly.entity_id
_entity_poly.type
_entity_poly.pdbx_seq_one_letter_code
_entity_poly.pdbx_strand_id
1 'polypeptide(L)'
;MTLKQAIEKHNGLKFIVEQFNIYSSIGRKALLSTSYLKDKALLSSKHLIIEGCQNYISEPINIKTLSKVRKILSYFNDISGTLNLLKQNQILDDVSLFEIKQFAIACSKIKSLIFDISNYLPKSNKEDLSIPDLNNVIKILDPEGLLLSQFYIYNAYSKELTEKRKLWEIAKKENNEEKAFSLYLETQELEDKIRERLSNELKEYVDSLKTAIKVVGDIDIYFALAEYFQKNNYIKPVFSTTNKISYKQLTYPPLLHRLEKENKHYQPI
;
A
#
# COMPACT_ATOMS: atom_id res chain seq x y z
N MET A 1 -23.39 4.66 4.23
CA MET A 1 -23.36 4.07 2.87
C MET A 1 -21.93 4.11 2.39
N THR A 2 -21.39 2.99 1.93
CA THR A 2 -20.04 2.90 1.34
C THR A 2 -20.09 3.04 -0.17
N LEU A 3 -18.95 3.29 -0.81
CA LEU A 3 -18.84 3.34 -2.26
C LEU A 3 -19.25 2.00 -2.90
N LYS A 4 -18.86 0.87 -2.30
CA LYS A 4 -19.32 -0.47 -2.74
C LYS A 4 -20.85 -0.55 -2.83
N GLN A 5 -21.55 -0.14 -1.78
CA GLN A 5 -23.02 -0.14 -1.74
C GLN A 5 -23.64 0.84 -2.75
N ALA A 6 -22.93 1.93 -3.10
CA ALA A 6 -23.40 2.93 -4.05
C ALA A 6 -23.27 2.48 -5.50
N ILE A 7 -22.17 1.82 -5.83
CA ILE A 7 -21.91 1.26 -7.17
C ILE A 7 -22.98 0.23 -7.56
N GLU A 8 -23.43 -0.58 -6.60
CA GLU A 8 -24.51 -1.56 -6.81
C GLU A 8 -25.86 -0.92 -7.14
N LYS A 9 -26.09 0.32 -6.68
CA LYS A 9 -27.35 1.07 -6.90
C LYS A 9 -27.30 2.01 -8.11
N HIS A 10 -26.12 2.42 -8.54
CA HIS A 10 -25.95 3.47 -9.55
C HIS A 10 -24.93 3.05 -10.62
N ASN A 11 -25.43 2.59 -11.78
CA ASN A 11 -24.62 2.17 -12.92
C ASN A 11 -23.65 3.26 -13.43
N GLY A 12 -24.04 4.53 -13.35
CA GLY A 12 -23.14 5.63 -13.73
C GLY A 12 -21.94 5.77 -12.81
N LEU A 13 -22.11 5.54 -11.51
CA LEU A 13 -21.01 5.55 -10.55
C LEU A 13 -20.09 4.35 -10.74
N LYS A 14 -20.67 3.18 -11.06
CA LYS A 14 -19.91 1.98 -11.44
C LYS A 14 -18.97 2.27 -12.61
N PHE A 15 -19.51 2.86 -13.68
CA PHE A 15 -18.73 3.23 -14.86
C PHE A 15 -17.55 4.15 -14.50
N ILE A 16 -17.77 5.19 -13.70
CA ILE A 16 -16.71 6.12 -13.27
C ILE A 16 -15.60 5.38 -12.52
N VAL A 17 -15.97 4.53 -11.55
CA VAL A 17 -14.99 3.80 -10.72
C VAL A 17 -14.18 2.79 -11.53
N GLU A 18 -14.76 2.20 -12.58
CA GLU A 18 -14.05 1.33 -13.51
C GLU A 18 -13.01 2.06 -14.36
N GLN A 19 -13.11 3.39 -14.51
CA GLN A 19 -12.12 4.21 -15.21
C GLN A 19 -10.92 4.62 -14.34
N PHE A 20 -10.96 4.38 -13.03
CA PHE A 20 -9.84 4.72 -12.15
C PHE A 20 -8.69 3.75 -12.33
N ASN A 21 -7.49 4.28 -12.59
CA ASN A 21 -6.26 3.52 -12.68
C ASN A 21 -5.71 3.21 -11.27
N ILE A 22 -6.36 2.29 -10.57
CA ILE A 22 -5.91 1.79 -9.26
C ILE A 22 -5.03 0.56 -9.47
N TYR A 23 -3.79 0.61 -8.99
CA TYR A 23 -2.77 -0.41 -9.29
C TYR A 23 -2.59 -1.45 -8.18
N SER A 24 -2.92 -1.11 -6.93
CA SER A 24 -2.77 -2.00 -5.78
C SER A 24 -4.09 -2.62 -5.35
N SER A 25 -4.03 -3.86 -4.85
CA SER A 25 -5.17 -4.54 -4.23
C SER A 25 -5.66 -3.78 -2.99
N ILE A 26 -4.73 -3.23 -2.21
CA ILE A 26 -4.98 -2.41 -1.02
C ILE A 26 -5.73 -1.13 -1.39
N GLY A 27 -5.27 -0.39 -2.41
CA GLY A 27 -5.95 0.80 -2.92
C GLY A 27 -7.36 0.49 -3.40
N ARG A 28 -7.55 -0.64 -4.10
CA ARG A 28 -8.89 -1.04 -4.58
C ARG A 28 -9.84 -1.38 -3.44
N LYS A 29 -9.36 -2.11 -2.43
CA LYS A 29 -10.11 -2.42 -1.20
C LYS A 29 -10.46 -1.14 -0.43
N ALA A 30 -9.49 -0.25 -0.24
CA ALA A 30 -9.67 1.04 0.44
C ALA A 30 -10.71 1.92 -0.28
N LEU A 31 -10.61 2.04 -1.62
CA LEU A 31 -11.55 2.80 -2.44
C LEU A 31 -12.99 2.31 -2.23
N LEU A 32 -13.23 1.00 -2.39
CA LEU A 32 -14.56 0.41 -2.24
C LEU A 32 -15.12 0.54 -0.82
N SER A 33 -14.25 0.56 0.19
CA SER A 33 -14.62 0.74 1.60
C SER A 33 -14.93 2.19 1.97
N THR A 34 -14.61 3.16 1.10
CA THR A 34 -14.80 4.60 1.36
C THR A 34 -16.25 4.90 1.70
N SER A 35 -16.47 5.58 2.83
CA SER A 35 -17.79 6.02 3.26
C SER A 35 -18.07 7.44 2.79
N TYR A 36 -19.33 7.72 2.47
CA TYR A 36 -19.76 9.07 2.11
C TYR A 36 -19.58 10.02 3.29
N LEU A 37 -18.86 11.11 3.05
CA LEU A 37 -18.60 12.14 4.04
C LEU A 37 -19.71 13.19 4.05
N LYS A 38 -20.07 13.66 5.24
CA LYS A 38 -20.99 14.79 5.45
C LYS A 38 -20.27 16.04 5.97
N ASP A 39 -19.04 15.88 6.43
CA ASP A 39 -18.23 16.95 6.98
C ASP A 39 -17.60 17.78 5.84
N LYS A 40 -17.96 19.07 5.81
CA LYS A 40 -17.46 20.05 4.84
C LYS A 40 -15.95 20.27 4.96
N ALA A 41 -15.41 20.34 6.17
CA ALA A 41 -13.99 20.56 6.41
C ALA A 41 -13.17 19.38 5.89
N LEU A 42 -13.62 18.16 6.20
CA LEU A 42 -12.94 16.94 5.75
C LEU A 42 -12.98 16.77 4.22
N LEU A 43 -14.13 17.05 3.60
CA LEU A 43 -14.23 17.05 2.13
C LEU A 43 -13.34 18.11 1.48
N SER A 44 -13.29 19.31 2.07
CA SER A 44 -12.45 20.40 1.57
C SER A 44 -10.96 20.02 1.63
N SER A 45 -10.54 19.42 2.74
CA SER A 45 -9.19 18.88 2.91
C SER A 45 -8.87 17.81 1.86
N LYS A 46 -9.76 16.83 1.64
CA LYS A 46 -9.55 15.81 0.59
C LYS A 46 -9.44 16.41 -0.81
N HIS A 47 -10.24 17.42 -1.14
CA HIS A 47 -10.11 18.12 -2.42
C HIS A 47 -8.77 18.84 -2.56
N LEU A 48 -8.22 19.42 -1.50
CA LEU A 48 -6.89 20.05 -1.53
C LEU A 48 -5.76 19.03 -1.77
N ILE A 49 -5.90 17.81 -1.23
CA ILE A 49 -4.94 16.73 -1.50
C ILE A 49 -4.98 16.36 -2.98
N ILE A 50 -6.18 16.19 -3.56
CA ILE A 50 -6.34 15.87 -4.99
C ILE A 50 -5.73 16.97 -5.86
N GLU A 51 -5.97 18.24 -5.52
CA GLU A 51 -5.39 19.39 -6.21
C GLU A 51 -3.85 19.40 -6.12
N GLY A 52 -3.28 19.08 -4.97
CA GLY A 52 -1.83 18.89 -4.81
C GLY A 52 -1.29 17.75 -5.67
N CYS A 53 -2.00 16.62 -5.74
CA CYS A 53 -1.65 15.52 -6.64
C CYS A 53 -1.74 15.92 -8.12
N GLN A 54 -2.74 16.72 -8.52
CA GLN A 54 -2.85 17.26 -9.88
C GLN A 54 -1.66 18.18 -10.23
N ASN A 55 -1.27 19.05 -9.30
CA ASN A 55 -0.10 19.91 -9.46
C ASN A 55 1.19 19.08 -9.57
N TYR A 56 1.34 18.03 -8.75
CA TYR A 56 2.48 17.12 -8.82
C TYR A 56 2.62 16.47 -10.19
N ILE A 57 1.53 15.90 -10.74
CA ILE A 57 1.57 15.22 -12.05
C ILE A 57 1.57 16.18 -13.24
N SER A 58 1.45 17.50 -13.02
CA SER A 58 1.61 18.48 -14.10
C SER A 58 3.05 18.56 -14.61
N GLU A 59 4.02 18.14 -13.79
CA GLU A 59 5.43 18.09 -14.18
C GLU A 59 5.80 16.76 -14.85
N PRO A 60 6.41 16.78 -16.06
CA PRO A 60 6.75 15.55 -16.79
C PRO A 60 7.70 14.59 -16.05
N ILE A 61 8.58 15.13 -15.19
CA ILE A 61 9.49 14.31 -14.37
C ILE A 61 8.72 13.49 -13.34
N ASN A 62 7.70 14.08 -12.71
CA ASN A 62 6.86 13.46 -11.69
C ASN A 62 5.96 12.38 -12.27
N ILE A 63 5.51 12.53 -13.53
CA ILE A 63 4.81 11.46 -14.26
C ILE A 63 5.71 10.21 -14.39
N LYS A 64 6.99 10.39 -14.75
CA LYS A 64 7.94 9.28 -14.82
C LYS A 64 8.19 8.65 -13.45
N THR A 65 8.31 9.46 -12.40
CA THR A 65 8.43 8.99 -11.02
C THR A 65 7.21 8.16 -10.61
N LEU A 66 6.00 8.65 -10.89
CA LEU A 66 4.75 7.96 -10.59
C LEU A 66 4.63 6.64 -11.36
N SER A 67 5.14 6.57 -12.60
CA SER A 67 5.20 5.29 -13.34
C SER A 67 6.04 4.23 -12.61
N LYS A 68 7.10 4.62 -11.90
CA LYS A 68 7.90 3.70 -11.07
C LYS A 68 7.12 3.30 -9.83
N VAL A 69 6.46 4.24 -9.16
CA VAL A 69 5.59 3.96 -8.01
C VAL A 69 4.49 2.95 -8.38
N ARG A 70 3.86 3.11 -9.54
CA ARG A 70 2.82 2.20 -10.05
C ARG A 70 3.31 0.78 -10.26
N LYS A 71 4.52 0.64 -10.81
CA LYS A 71 5.16 -0.67 -10.93
C LYS A 71 5.33 -1.31 -9.56
N ILE A 72 5.71 -0.54 -8.54
CA ILE A 72 5.80 -1.04 -7.16
C ILE A 72 4.42 -1.45 -6.63
N LEU A 73 3.41 -0.61 -6.84
CA LEU A 73 2.02 -0.86 -6.40
C LEU A 73 1.41 -2.12 -7.04
N SER A 74 1.78 -2.49 -8.27
CA SER A 74 1.17 -3.63 -8.98
C SER A 74 1.56 -5.00 -8.41
N TYR A 75 2.69 -5.11 -7.73
CA TYR A 75 3.10 -6.33 -7.01
C TYR A 75 3.01 -6.18 -5.49
N PHE A 76 2.32 -5.15 -5.03
CA PHE A 76 2.23 -4.80 -3.62
C PHE A 76 1.21 -5.70 -2.91
N ASN A 77 1.69 -6.53 -1.98
CA ASN A 77 0.86 -7.51 -1.28
C ASN A 77 0.12 -6.88 -0.08
N ASP A 78 -1.14 -7.29 0.12
CA ASP A 78 -1.92 -6.91 1.31
C ASP A 78 -1.53 -7.75 2.51
N ILE A 79 -0.70 -7.19 3.40
CA ILE A 79 -0.26 -7.85 4.64
C ILE A 79 -1.24 -7.65 5.81
N SER A 80 -2.43 -7.07 5.58
CA SER A 80 -3.40 -6.80 6.65
C SER A 80 -3.76 -8.06 7.45
N GLY A 81 -3.84 -9.21 6.77
CA GLY A 81 -4.08 -10.52 7.40
C GLY A 81 -2.95 -10.87 8.36
N THR A 82 -1.72 -10.85 7.87
CA THR A 82 -0.48 -11.12 8.63
C THR A 82 -0.35 -10.22 9.86
N LEU A 83 -0.65 -8.92 9.72
CA LEU A 83 -0.64 -7.99 10.85
C LEU A 83 -1.73 -8.28 11.90
N ASN A 84 -2.86 -8.87 11.51
CA ASN A 84 -3.90 -9.28 12.46
C ASN A 84 -3.48 -10.51 13.25
N LEU A 85 -2.80 -11.48 12.62
CA LEU A 85 -2.22 -12.65 13.31
C LEU A 85 -1.19 -12.19 14.35
N LEU A 86 -0.32 -11.25 13.96
CA LEU A 86 0.68 -10.65 14.84
C LEU A 86 0.05 -9.95 16.05
N LYS A 87 -1.04 -9.21 15.83
CA LYS A 87 -1.83 -8.57 16.91
C LYS A 87 -2.50 -9.59 17.84
N GLN A 88 -2.81 -10.78 17.35
CA GLN A 88 -3.35 -11.90 18.13
C GLN A 88 -2.27 -12.73 18.82
N ASN A 89 -1.03 -12.23 18.90
CA ASN A 89 0.12 -12.91 19.49
C ASN A 89 0.50 -14.23 18.81
N GLN A 90 0.12 -14.43 17.55
CA GLN A 90 0.57 -15.59 16.79
C GLN A 90 2.01 -15.41 16.31
N ILE A 91 2.75 -16.53 16.31
CA ILE A 91 4.10 -16.60 15.73
C ILE A 91 3.96 -16.69 14.23
N LEU A 92 4.67 -15.82 13.52
CA LEU A 92 4.67 -15.78 12.07
C LEU A 92 5.60 -16.85 11.50
N ASP A 93 5.19 -17.43 10.38
CA ASP A 93 6.03 -18.31 9.57
C ASP A 93 6.96 -17.50 8.64
N ASP A 94 7.89 -18.20 8.00
CA ASP A 94 8.88 -17.58 7.11
C ASP A 94 8.23 -16.80 5.95
N VAL A 95 7.09 -17.29 5.45
CA VAL A 95 6.32 -16.62 4.38
C VAL A 95 5.73 -15.30 4.89
N SER A 96 5.08 -15.31 6.04
CA SER A 96 4.53 -14.11 6.67
C SER A 96 5.60 -13.05 6.97
N LEU A 97 6.74 -13.49 7.50
CA LEU A 97 7.88 -12.60 7.79
C LEU A 97 8.45 -12.01 6.49
N PHE A 98 8.54 -12.81 5.43
CA PHE A 98 8.94 -12.33 4.10
C PHE A 98 7.99 -11.27 3.55
N GLU A 99 6.68 -11.48 3.65
CA GLU A 99 5.70 -10.51 3.15
C GLU A 99 5.83 -9.15 3.86
N ILE A 100 6.03 -9.15 5.19
CA ILE A 100 6.27 -7.92 5.96
C ILE A 100 7.56 -7.23 5.50
N LYS A 101 8.64 -8.00 5.29
CA LYS A 101 9.92 -7.47 4.77
C LYS A 101 9.72 -6.79 3.42
N GLN A 102 9.11 -7.51 2.47
CA GLN A 102 8.88 -7.01 1.11
C GLN A 102 8.00 -5.77 1.12
N PHE A 103 6.96 -5.76 1.95
CA PHE A 103 6.10 -4.60 2.15
C PHE A 103 6.89 -3.39 2.69
N ALA A 104 7.70 -3.57 3.74
CA ALA A 104 8.48 -2.49 4.33
C ALA A 104 9.49 -1.90 3.33
N ILE A 105 10.18 -2.75 2.57
CA ILE A 105 11.10 -2.34 1.50
C ILE A 105 10.35 -1.55 0.41
N ALA A 106 9.19 -2.04 -0.04
CA ALA A 106 8.38 -1.37 -1.05
C ALA A 106 7.89 0.00 -0.57
N CYS A 107 7.41 0.11 0.68
CA CYS A 107 7.06 1.38 1.32
C CYS A 107 8.22 2.37 1.34
N SER A 108 9.43 1.93 1.72
CA SER A 108 10.63 2.77 1.73
C SER A 108 11.00 3.28 0.32
N LYS A 109 10.89 2.41 -0.70
CA LYS A 109 11.09 2.79 -2.11
C LYS A 109 10.04 3.78 -2.61
N ILE A 110 8.77 3.60 -2.27
CA ILE A 110 7.71 4.56 -2.64
C ILE A 110 8.00 5.90 -1.96
N LYS A 111 8.29 5.89 -0.66
CA LYS A 111 8.61 7.09 0.12
C LYS A 111 9.76 7.88 -0.48
N SER A 112 10.82 7.21 -0.95
CA SER A 112 11.96 7.88 -1.59
C SER A 112 11.65 8.42 -2.99
N LEU A 113 10.74 7.77 -3.73
CA LEU A 113 10.33 8.25 -5.06
C LEU A 113 9.47 9.51 -4.97
N ILE A 114 8.51 9.57 -4.03
CA ILE A 114 7.59 10.70 -3.87
C ILE A 114 7.94 11.58 -2.67
N PHE A 115 9.23 11.73 -2.35
CA PHE A 115 9.68 12.45 -1.16
C PHE A 115 9.26 13.93 -1.13
N ASP A 116 9.08 14.53 -2.31
CA ASP A 116 8.77 15.93 -2.53
C ASP A 116 7.27 16.23 -2.64
N ILE A 117 6.40 15.21 -2.62
CA ILE A 117 4.94 15.40 -2.72
C ILE A 117 4.39 16.37 -1.68
N SER A 118 5.00 16.39 -0.49
CA SER A 118 4.61 17.27 0.61
C SER A 118 4.76 18.77 0.28
N ASN A 119 5.56 19.13 -0.73
CA ASN A 119 5.70 20.49 -1.22
C ASN A 119 4.49 20.97 -2.03
N TYR A 120 3.71 20.03 -2.57
CA TYR A 120 2.50 20.29 -3.36
C TYR A 120 1.22 20.26 -2.51
N LEU A 121 1.33 19.86 -1.25
CA LEU A 121 0.22 19.78 -0.31
C LEU A 121 0.18 21.03 0.58
N PRO A 122 -1.01 21.50 0.97
CA PRO A 122 -1.13 22.58 1.94
C PRO A 122 -0.57 22.15 3.30
N LYS A 123 -0.17 23.12 4.13
CA LYS A 123 0.42 22.85 5.46
C LYS A 123 -0.41 21.91 6.33
N SER A 124 -1.75 22.02 6.25
CA SER A 124 -2.69 21.16 6.98
C SER A 124 -2.67 19.69 6.57
N ASN A 125 -2.11 19.36 5.40
CA ASN A 125 -2.17 18.02 4.81
C ASN A 125 -0.80 17.44 4.45
N LYS A 126 0.28 18.04 4.93
CA LYS A 126 1.64 17.59 4.61
C LYS A 126 1.91 16.13 5.02
N GLU A 127 1.24 15.65 6.04
CA GLU A 127 1.44 14.31 6.59
C GLU A 127 0.48 13.26 6.01
N ASP A 128 -0.60 13.66 5.32
CA ASP A 128 -1.63 12.72 4.83
C ASP A 128 -1.08 11.69 3.84
N LEU A 129 -0.08 12.08 3.03
CA LEU A 129 0.61 11.18 2.07
C LEU A 129 2.01 10.79 2.54
N SER A 130 2.32 10.98 3.83
CA SER A 130 3.63 10.65 4.39
C SER A 130 3.68 9.20 4.86
N ILE A 131 4.50 8.38 4.20
CA ILE A 131 4.71 6.99 4.60
C ILE A 131 5.58 6.98 5.88
N PRO A 132 5.16 6.27 6.95
CA PRO A 132 5.95 6.18 8.18
C PRO A 132 7.31 5.51 7.90
N ASP A 133 8.31 5.80 8.74
CA ASP A 133 9.60 5.13 8.62
C ASP A 133 9.50 3.67 9.10
N LEU A 134 9.88 2.74 8.22
CA LEU A 134 9.88 1.30 8.48
C LEU A 134 11.29 0.71 8.46
N ASN A 135 12.34 1.53 8.51
CA ASN A 135 13.73 1.07 8.48
C ASN A 135 14.06 0.06 9.59
N ASN A 136 13.50 0.21 10.79
CA ASN A 136 13.70 -0.76 11.87
C ASN A 136 13.08 -2.12 11.54
N VAL A 137 11.89 -2.14 10.94
CA VAL A 137 11.25 -3.39 10.46
C VAL A 137 12.14 -4.07 9.42
N ILE A 138 12.74 -3.31 8.50
CA ILE A 138 13.68 -3.85 7.50
C ILE A 138 14.91 -4.43 8.19
N LYS A 139 15.50 -3.73 9.18
CA LYS A 139 16.68 -4.22 9.92
C LYS A 139 16.40 -5.51 10.69
N ILE A 140 15.21 -5.63 11.28
CA ILE A 140 14.78 -6.84 12.00
C ILE A 140 14.68 -8.03 11.05
N LEU A 141 14.21 -7.83 9.81
CA LEU A 141 13.92 -8.91 8.85
C LEU A 141 15.01 -9.13 7.78
N ASP A 142 15.97 -8.21 7.66
CA ASP A 142 17.07 -8.26 6.70
C ASP A 142 18.36 -7.70 7.33
N PRO A 143 18.87 -8.34 8.40
CA PRO A 143 20.05 -7.85 9.10
C PRO A 143 21.30 -7.76 8.21
N GLU A 144 21.36 -8.57 7.14
CA GLU A 144 22.45 -8.60 6.17
C GLU A 144 22.21 -7.64 4.98
N GLY A 145 21.01 -7.08 4.84
CA GLY A 145 20.66 -6.14 3.77
C GLY A 145 20.69 -6.73 2.36
N LEU A 146 20.55 -8.06 2.24
CA LEU A 146 20.73 -8.76 0.96
C LEU A 146 19.53 -8.62 0.02
N LEU A 147 18.36 -8.17 0.51
CA LEU A 147 17.13 -7.99 -0.27
C LEU A 147 16.74 -9.24 -1.08
N LEU A 148 17.05 -10.43 -0.57
CA LEU A 148 16.81 -11.70 -1.25
C LEU A 148 15.32 -11.96 -1.46
N SER A 149 15.00 -12.61 -2.58
CA SER A 149 13.64 -13.04 -2.94
C SER A 149 13.14 -14.25 -2.15
N GLN A 150 14.02 -14.90 -1.38
CA GLN A 150 13.72 -16.02 -0.51
C GLN A 150 14.00 -15.61 0.94
N PHE A 151 13.08 -15.94 1.83
CA PHE A 151 13.24 -15.75 3.27
C PHE A 151 13.43 -17.09 3.94
N TYR A 152 14.45 -17.14 4.77
CA TYR A 152 14.69 -18.20 5.74
C TYR A 152 15.40 -17.56 6.92
N ILE A 153 15.48 -18.29 8.04
CA ILE A 153 16.25 -17.82 9.18
C ILE A 153 17.75 -17.81 8.84
N TYR A 154 18.27 -16.63 8.51
CA TYR A 154 19.67 -16.39 8.20
C TYR A 154 20.61 -16.66 9.39
N ASN A 155 21.87 -16.98 9.08
CA ASN A 155 22.91 -17.17 10.09
C ASN A 155 23.16 -15.89 10.92
N ALA A 156 22.97 -14.70 10.33
CA ALA A 156 23.08 -13.43 11.06
C ALA A 156 22.13 -13.30 12.26
N TYR A 157 21.05 -14.07 12.34
CA TYR A 157 20.11 -13.98 13.46
C TYR A 157 20.63 -14.60 14.77
N SER A 158 21.57 -15.54 14.69
CA SER A 158 22.15 -16.20 15.87
C SER A 158 23.49 -16.86 15.56
N LYS A 159 24.50 -16.55 16.39
CA LYS A 159 25.80 -17.24 16.37
C LYS A 159 25.63 -18.72 16.70
N GLU A 160 24.76 -19.05 17.64
CA GLU A 160 24.47 -20.43 18.04
C GLU A 160 23.87 -21.24 16.88
N LEU A 161 22.93 -20.66 16.13
CA LEU A 161 22.37 -21.30 14.92
C LEU A 161 23.46 -21.57 13.88
N THR A 162 24.38 -20.61 13.69
CA THR A 162 25.49 -20.74 12.75
C THR A 162 26.42 -21.89 13.14
N GLU A 163 26.74 -22.02 14.42
CA GLU A 163 27.58 -23.09 14.95
C GLU A 163 26.90 -24.46 14.82
N LYS A 164 25.61 -24.56 15.17
CA LYS A 164 24.83 -25.79 15.05
C LYS A 164 24.70 -26.27 13.60
N ARG A 165 24.46 -25.36 12.64
CA ARG A 165 24.46 -25.69 11.20
C ARG A 165 25.81 -26.22 10.72
N LYS A 166 26.94 -25.66 11.19
CA LYS A 166 28.27 -26.19 10.87
C LYS A 166 28.50 -27.58 11.43
N LEU A 167 28.12 -27.82 12.69
CA LEU A 167 28.23 -29.14 13.32
C LEU A 167 27.37 -30.18 12.59
N TRP A 168 26.18 -29.77 12.15
CA TRP A 168 25.27 -30.61 11.36
C TRP A 168 25.88 -31.01 10.01
N GLU A 169 26.47 -30.07 9.27
CA GLU A 169 27.15 -30.38 8.01
C GLU A 169 28.35 -31.33 8.20
N ILE A 170 29.11 -31.17 9.29
CA ILE A 170 30.23 -32.07 9.62
C ILE A 170 29.71 -33.48 9.91
N ALA A 171 28.69 -33.62 10.76
CA ALA A 171 28.09 -34.92 11.09
C ALA A 171 27.54 -35.64 9.85
N LYS A 172 26.97 -34.88 8.90
CA LYS A 172 26.49 -35.41 7.61
C LYS A 172 27.63 -35.91 6.73
N LYS A 173 28.77 -35.21 6.69
CA LYS A 173 29.97 -35.64 5.94
C LYS A 173 30.62 -36.88 6.55
N GLU A 174 30.52 -37.04 7.87
CA GLU A 174 31.02 -38.21 8.60
C GLU A 174 30.08 -39.43 8.52
N ASN A 175 28.97 -39.35 7.77
CA ASN A 175 27.91 -40.37 7.71
C ASN A 175 27.38 -40.82 9.09
N ASN A 176 27.38 -39.91 10.07
CA ASN A 176 26.81 -40.18 11.39
C ASN A 176 25.35 -39.72 11.42
N GLU A 177 24.45 -40.61 11.00
CA GLU A 177 23.02 -40.31 10.83
C GLU A 177 22.33 -39.90 12.14
N GLU A 178 22.60 -40.58 13.25
CA GLU A 178 21.99 -40.26 14.56
C GLU A 178 22.37 -38.84 15.03
N LYS A 179 23.65 -38.49 14.93
CA LYS A 179 24.16 -37.16 15.32
C LYS A 179 23.68 -36.07 14.36
N ALA A 180 23.60 -36.37 13.07
CA ALA A 180 23.04 -35.43 12.10
C ALA A 180 21.55 -35.17 12.34
N PHE A 181 20.79 -36.20 12.72
CA PHE A 181 19.37 -36.06 13.04
C PHE A 181 19.15 -35.23 14.32
N SER A 182 19.91 -35.48 15.39
CA SER A 182 19.77 -34.69 16.63
C SER A 182 20.12 -33.21 16.42
N LEU A 183 21.21 -32.91 15.71
CA LEU A 183 21.60 -31.54 15.40
C LEU A 183 20.59 -30.83 14.47
N TYR A 184 19.92 -31.57 13.60
CA TYR A 184 18.84 -31.02 12.77
C TYR A 184 17.66 -30.58 13.63
N LEU A 185 17.21 -31.41 14.57
CA LEU A 185 16.13 -31.06 15.51
C LEU A 185 16.48 -29.83 16.34
N GLU A 186 17.70 -29.77 16.90
CA GLU A 186 18.16 -28.60 17.65
C GLU A 186 18.19 -27.32 16.78
N THR A 187 18.55 -27.46 15.50
CA THR A 187 18.53 -26.34 14.54
C THR A 187 17.11 -25.85 14.32
N GLN A 188 16.14 -26.74 14.16
CA GLN A 188 14.72 -26.38 14.01
C GLN A 188 14.18 -25.67 15.27
N GLU A 189 14.49 -26.17 16.47
CA GLU A 189 14.08 -25.52 17.71
C GLU A 189 14.67 -24.10 17.85
N LEU A 190 15.92 -23.89 17.41
CA LEU A 190 16.52 -22.57 17.39
C LEU A 190 15.85 -21.64 16.37
N GLU A 191 15.52 -22.15 15.18
CA GLU A 191 14.78 -21.39 14.18
C GLU A 191 13.38 -20.99 14.67
N ASP A 192 12.68 -21.89 15.37
CA ASP A 192 11.39 -21.63 16.00
C ASP A 192 11.49 -20.48 17.04
N LYS A 193 12.50 -20.54 17.92
CA LYS A 193 12.78 -19.48 18.90
C LYS A 193 13.10 -18.14 18.22
N ILE A 194 13.82 -18.17 17.10
CA ILE A 194 14.12 -16.96 16.33
C ILE A 194 12.84 -16.41 15.70
N ARG A 195 11.97 -17.24 15.12
CA ARG A 195 10.67 -16.79 14.58
C ARG A 195 9.80 -16.17 15.67
N GLU A 196 9.76 -16.77 16.86
CA GLU A 196 9.06 -16.22 18.01
C GLU A 196 9.62 -14.84 18.40
N ARG A 197 10.95 -14.72 18.52
CA ARG A 197 11.62 -13.45 18.82
C ARG A 197 11.29 -12.38 17.78
N LEU A 198 11.47 -12.69 16.48
CA LEU A 198 11.18 -11.76 15.39
C LEU A 198 9.71 -11.33 15.40
N SER A 199 8.78 -12.27 15.61
CA SER A 199 7.36 -11.96 15.72
C SER A 199 7.09 -11.01 16.89
N ASN A 200 7.73 -11.22 18.04
CA ASN A 200 7.58 -10.35 19.20
C ASN A 200 8.16 -8.94 18.95
N GLU A 201 9.33 -8.84 18.34
CA GLU A 201 9.94 -7.54 17.98
C GLU A 201 9.07 -6.75 16.99
N LEU A 202 8.42 -7.42 16.04
CA LEU A 202 7.56 -6.78 15.05
C LEU A 202 6.24 -6.23 15.62
N LYS A 203 5.81 -6.69 16.81
CA LYS A 203 4.54 -6.24 17.42
C LYS A 203 4.51 -4.74 17.65
N GLU A 204 5.63 -4.15 18.06
CA GLU A 204 5.74 -2.71 18.31
C GLU A 204 5.51 -1.86 17.04
N TYR A 205 5.67 -2.46 15.86
CA TYR A 205 5.55 -1.79 14.56
C TYR A 205 4.21 -2.04 13.87
N VAL A 206 3.29 -2.79 14.46
CA VAL A 206 1.99 -3.13 13.85
C VAL A 206 1.20 -1.88 13.46
N ASP A 207 1.14 -0.88 14.33
CA ASP A 207 0.39 0.35 14.05
C ASP A 207 1.04 1.20 12.96
N SER A 208 2.38 1.26 12.93
CA SER A 208 3.14 1.90 11.85
C SER A 208 2.92 1.19 10.51
N LEU A 209 2.93 -0.15 10.50
CA LEU A 209 2.67 -0.94 9.30
C LEU A 209 1.21 -0.77 8.80
N LYS A 210 0.23 -0.73 9.70
CA LYS A 210 -1.17 -0.41 9.36
C LYS A 210 -1.33 0.99 8.80
N THR A 211 -0.62 1.95 9.38
CA THR A 211 -0.59 3.33 8.87
C THR A 211 0.02 3.38 7.47
N ALA A 212 1.11 2.65 7.23
CA ALA A 212 1.70 2.53 5.89
C ALA A 212 0.72 1.91 4.88
N ILE A 213 0.00 0.84 5.24
CA ILE A 213 -1.04 0.23 4.38
C ILE A 213 -2.06 1.28 3.95
N LYS A 214 -2.57 2.05 4.93
CA LYS A 214 -3.56 3.10 4.67
C LYS A 214 -2.99 4.17 3.75
N VAL A 215 -1.82 4.72 4.07
CA VAL A 215 -1.20 5.82 3.30
C VAL A 215 -0.87 5.38 1.88
N VAL A 216 -0.34 4.17 1.68
CA VAL A 216 -0.07 3.63 0.34
C VAL A 216 -1.37 3.45 -0.47
N GLY A 217 -2.44 2.96 0.17
CA GLY A 217 -3.75 2.89 -0.47
C GLY A 217 -4.30 4.27 -0.84
N ASP A 218 -4.14 5.25 0.05
CA ASP A 218 -4.54 6.64 -0.17
C ASP A 218 -3.74 7.27 -1.34
N ILE A 219 -2.42 7.04 -1.42
CA ILE A 219 -1.58 7.49 -2.54
C ILE A 219 -2.10 6.97 -3.88
N ASP A 220 -2.40 5.67 -3.98
CA ASP A 220 -2.93 5.05 -5.20
C ASP A 220 -4.27 5.69 -5.61
N ILE A 221 -5.17 5.90 -4.63
CA ILE A 221 -6.48 6.53 -4.85
C ILE A 221 -6.37 7.99 -5.27
N TYR A 222 -5.61 8.82 -4.55
CA TYR A 222 -5.55 10.25 -4.81
C TYR A 222 -4.89 10.56 -6.16
N PHE A 223 -3.86 9.82 -6.56
CA PHE A 223 -3.28 9.97 -7.89
C PHE A 223 -4.24 9.50 -8.99
N ALA A 224 -4.99 8.41 -8.79
CA ALA A 224 -5.99 7.97 -9.75
C ALA A 224 -7.12 9.00 -9.91
N LEU A 225 -7.59 9.62 -8.81
CA LEU A 225 -8.58 10.69 -8.84
C LEU A 225 -8.04 11.94 -9.55
N ALA A 226 -6.81 12.36 -9.24
CA ALA A 226 -6.16 13.51 -9.85
C ALA A 226 -6.07 13.36 -11.37
N GLU A 227 -5.58 12.21 -11.86
CA GLU A 227 -5.52 11.90 -13.29
C GLU A 227 -6.89 11.84 -13.93
N TYR A 228 -7.85 11.18 -13.27
CA TYR A 228 -9.19 11.07 -13.81
C TYR A 228 -9.85 12.45 -13.96
N PHE A 229 -9.72 13.33 -12.97
CA PHE A 229 -10.25 14.68 -13.05
C PHE A 229 -9.54 15.55 -14.08
N GLN A 230 -8.21 15.44 -14.21
CA GLN A 230 -7.46 16.17 -15.22
C GLN A 230 -7.80 15.68 -16.65
N LYS A 231 -7.85 14.37 -16.87
CA LYS A 231 -8.19 13.77 -18.17
C LYS A 231 -9.58 14.20 -18.67
N ASN A 232 -10.55 14.30 -17.76
CA ASN A 232 -11.93 14.63 -18.10
C ASN A 232 -12.27 16.11 -17.91
N ASN A 233 -11.30 16.97 -17.56
CA ASN A 233 -11.48 18.39 -17.27
C ASN A 233 -12.58 18.67 -16.23
N TYR A 234 -12.66 17.83 -15.19
CA TYR A 234 -13.64 17.99 -14.11
C TYR A 234 -13.20 19.06 -13.12
N ILE A 235 -14.18 19.83 -12.64
CA ILE A 235 -13.98 20.93 -11.71
C ILE A 235 -14.30 20.51 -10.28
N LYS A 236 -13.59 21.11 -9.32
CA LYS A 236 -13.87 20.98 -7.89
C LYS A 236 -15.22 21.65 -7.56
N PRO A 237 -16.15 20.94 -6.89
CA PRO A 237 -17.42 21.54 -6.49
C PRO A 237 -17.23 22.58 -5.39
N VAL A 238 -18.08 23.61 -5.38
CA VAL A 238 -18.10 24.66 -4.36
C VAL A 238 -19.24 24.40 -3.38
N PHE A 239 -18.93 24.46 -2.08
CA PHE A 239 -19.95 24.30 -1.03
C PHE A 239 -20.89 25.51 -0.99
N SER A 240 -22.19 25.26 -1.09
CA SER A 240 -23.21 26.29 -0.99
C SER A 240 -23.22 26.95 0.39
N THR A 241 -23.36 28.27 0.41
CA THR A 241 -23.62 29.06 1.63
C THR A 241 -25.11 29.25 1.89
N THR A 242 -25.97 28.98 0.88
CA THR A 242 -27.40 29.25 0.90
C THR A 242 -28.26 27.98 0.83
N ASN A 243 -27.65 26.80 1.02
CA ASN A 243 -28.27 25.48 0.87
C ASN A 243 -28.93 25.22 -0.49
N LYS A 244 -28.60 26.02 -1.51
CA LYS A 244 -29.02 25.80 -2.90
C LYS A 244 -27.99 24.96 -3.64
N ILE A 245 -28.48 24.12 -4.54
CA ILE A 245 -27.65 23.31 -5.44
C ILE A 245 -27.87 23.83 -6.86
N SER A 246 -26.77 24.10 -7.57
CA SER A 246 -26.78 24.56 -8.95
C SER A 246 -25.74 23.78 -9.75
N TYR A 247 -26.13 23.33 -10.94
CA TYR A 247 -25.25 22.67 -11.89
C TYR A 247 -25.18 23.50 -13.16
N LYS A 248 -24.04 23.43 -13.85
CA LYS A 248 -23.85 24.05 -15.17
C LYS A 248 -23.02 23.09 -16.00
N GLN A 249 -23.47 22.79 -17.22
CA GLN A 249 -22.81 21.86 -18.13
C GLN A 249 -22.56 20.48 -17.52
N LEU A 250 -23.58 19.95 -16.82
CA LEU A 250 -23.57 18.62 -16.25
C LEU A 250 -23.48 17.58 -17.37
N THR A 251 -22.55 16.64 -17.21
CA THR A 251 -22.35 15.52 -18.13
C THR A 251 -22.66 14.21 -17.42
N TYR A 252 -23.28 13.27 -18.15
CA TYR A 252 -23.44 11.89 -17.71
C TYR A 252 -22.38 11.02 -18.40
N PRO A 253 -21.28 10.64 -17.71
CA PRO A 253 -20.10 10.04 -18.34
C PRO A 253 -20.37 8.79 -19.18
N PRO A 254 -21.25 7.85 -18.77
CA PRO A 254 -21.55 6.68 -19.59
C PRO A 254 -22.18 7.01 -20.95
N LEU A 255 -23.08 8.02 -20.98
CA LEU A 255 -23.72 8.44 -22.22
C LEU A 255 -22.74 9.23 -23.10
N LEU A 256 -21.92 10.10 -22.51
CA LEU A 256 -20.86 10.81 -23.23
C LEU A 256 -19.95 9.82 -23.97
N HIS A 257 -19.40 8.84 -23.25
CA HIS A 257 -18.52 7.83 -23.83
C HIS A 257 -19.21 6.96 -24.89
N ARG A 258 -20.51 6.66 -24.74
CA ARG A 258 -21.28 5.95 -25.77
C ARG A 258 -21.43 6.80 -27.03
N LEU A 259 -21.77 8.09 -26.90
CA LEU A 259 -21.95 8.98 -28.05
C LEU A 259 -20.62 9.24 -28.78
N GLU A 260 -19.51 9.39 -28.05
CA GLU A 260 -18.17 9.50 -28.64
C GLU A 260 -17.82 8.29 -29.52
N LYS A 261 -18.14 7.06 -29.05
CA LYS A 261 -17.97 5.84 -29.86
C LYS A 261 -18.83 5.80 -31.12
N GLU A 262 -19.98 6.48 -31.09
CA GLU A 262 -20.89 6.61 -32.23
C GLU A 262 -20.60 7.84 -33.09
N ASN A 263 -19.50 8.59 -32.83
CA ASN A 263 -19.17 9.87 -33.45
C ASN A 263 -20.31 10.92 -33.35
N LYS A 264 -21.06 10.89 -32.25
CA LYS A 264 -22.16 11.82 -31.95
C LYS A 264 -21.76 12.82 -30.87
N HIS A 265 -22.35 14.02 -30.92
CA HIS A 265 -22.09 15.06 -29.93
C HIS A 265 -23.02 14.93 -28.71
N TYR A 266 -22.45 15.04 -27.51
CA TYR A 266 -23.20 15.15 -26.26
C TYR A 266 -23.55 16.62 -26.01
N GLN A 267 -24.80 16.89 -25.62
CA GLN A 267 -25.23 18.22 -25.18
C GLN A 267 -25.30 18.26 -23.64
N PRO A 268 -24.41 19.02 -22.98
CA PRO A 268 -24.44 19.20 -21.52
C PRO A 268 -25.66 19.99 -21.04
N ILE A 269 -26.08 19.74 -19.80
CA ILE A 269 -27.23 20.40 -19.13
C ILE A 269 -26.76 21.50 -18.19
#